data_AF-A0A1J7HLH5-F1
#
_entry.id   AF-A0A1J7HLH5-F1
#
_cell.length_a   1.000
_cell.length_b   1.000
_cell.length_c   1.000
_cell.angle_alpha   90.00
_cell.angle_beta   90.00
_cell.angle_gamma   90.00
#
_symmetry.space_group_name_H-M   'P 1'
#
loop_
_entity.id
_entity.type
_entity.pdbx_description
1 polymer ?
#
loop_
_entity_poly.entity_id
_entity_poly.type
_entity_poly.pdbx_seq_one_letter_code
_entity_poly.pdbx_strand_id
1 'polypeptide(L)'
;MLQLPARVALAGDVIPLKEDKAKSLAKKLQEVIISERKTINEFTHTASGVLTSSDSSTSRSDNLQELLEDDERFSVYRFKMRSCTFIDGYGSTFDVDIEDMEKVKADLIAPFSAKLIDGINQSKSRRTALMLFCFVYMNAHAKDAYLTSVDRKGFEVLATVPGTVSKEGVGQYRGKEFRFMFKEEANDVEAFCRQLAEMEEEVVDKVSSSSGLK
;
A
#
# COMPACT_ATOMS: atom_id res chain seq x y z
N MET A 1 -9.22 16.54 17.55
CA MET A 1 -7.80 16.74 17.19
C MET A 1 -7.65 16.20 15.78
N LEU A 2 -7.05 16.95 14.86
CA LEU A 2 -6.86 16.51 13.47
C LEU A 2 -5.73 15.48 13.48
N GLN A 3 -6.02 14.21 13.17
CA GLN A 3 -5.00 13.18 13.00
C GLN A 3 -4.26 13.46 11.69
N LEU A 4 -2.93 13.56 11.76
CA LEU A 4 -2.08 13.75 10.58
C LEU A 4 -1.62 12.38 10.06
N PRO A 5 -1.25 12.25 8.78
CA PRO A 5 -0.56 11.05 8.32
C PRO A 5 0.75 10.88 9.08
N ALA A 6 1.08 9.64 9.44
CA ALA A 6 2.38 9.30 10.03
C ALA A 6 3.51 9.65 9.06
N ARG A 7 4.68 10.04 9.59
CA ARG A 7 5.81 10.53 8.80
C ARG A 7 7.12 9.98 9.35
N VAL A 8 8.14 10.03 8.51
CA VAL A 8 9.52 9.75 8.91
C VAL A 8 10.35 11.00 8.63
N ALA A 9 11.06 11.47 9.64
CA ALA A 9 12.07 12.52 9.50
C ALA A 9 13.45 11.85 9.44
N LEU A 10 14.17 12.08 8.35
CA LEU A 10 15.52 11.58 8.14
C LEU A 10 16.50 12.76 8.15
N ALA A 11 17.58 12.66 8.92
CA ALA A 11 18.68 13.61 8.86
C ALA A 11 19.99 12.90 8.53
N GLY A 12 20.86 13.55 7.76
CA GLY A 12 22.08 12.92 7.27
C GLY A 12 22.87 13.78 6.31
N ASP A 13 23.95 13.22 5.77
CA ASP A 13 24.80 13.87 4.78
C ASP A 13 24.39 13.51 3.36
N VAL A 14 24.46 14.46 2.45
CA VAL A 14 24.28 14.23 1.01
C VAL A 14 25.66 14.24 0.35
N ILE A 15 26.09 13.11 -0.19
CA ILE A 15 27.45 12.93 -0.72
C ILE A 15 27.35 12.68 -2.23
N PRO A 16 28.01 13.47 -3.09
CA PRO A 16 28.01 13.23 -4.53
C PRO A 16 28.65 11.88 -4.85
N LEU A 17 27.99 11.09 -5.72
CA LEU A 17 28.55 9.84 -6.21
C LEU A 17 29.42 10.09 -7.44
N LYS A 18 30.55 9.36 -7.50
CA LYS A 18 31.40 9.33 -8.68
C LYS A 18 30.67 8.68 -9.85
N GLU A 19 31.01 9.09 -11.06
CA GLU A 19 30.34 8.67 -12.30
C GLU A 19 30.36 7.14 -12.52
N ASP A 20 31.47 6.48 -12.15
CA ASP A 20 31.60 5.01 -12.20
C ASP A 20 30.56 4.31 -11.31
N LYS A 21 30.36 4.82 -10.08
CA LYS A 21 29.35 4.30 -9.15
C LYS A 21 27.94 4.61 -9.62
N ALA A 22 27.71 5.79 -10.18
CA ALA A 22 26.42 6.17 -10.75
C ALA A 22 26.02 5.22 -11.90
N LYS A 23 26.95 4.93 -12.81
CA LYS A 23 26.74 3.95 -13.91
C LYS A 23 26.46 2.54 -13.38
N SER A 24 27.16 2.11 -12.33
CA SER A 24 26.88 0.81 -11.69
C SER A 24 25.49 0.77 -11.06
N LEU A 25 25.03 1.86 -10.44
CA LEU A 25 23.70 1.95 -9.85
C LEU A 25 22.60 1.91 -10.92
N ALA A 26 22.79 2.60 -12.04
CA ALA A 26 21.86 2.56 -13.18
C ALA A 26 21.68 1.14 -13.71
N LYS A 27 22.76 0.35 -13.83
CA LYS A 27 22.67 -1.07 -14.23
C LYS A 27 21.86 -1.91 -13.23
N LYS A 28 22.10 -1.73 -11.93
CA LYS A 28 21.32 -2.42 -10.89
C LYS A 28 19.85 -2.02 -10.92
N LEU A 29 19.56 -0.75 -11.17
CA LEU A 29 18.19 -0.26 -11.30
C LEU A 29 17.49 -0.94 -12.50
N GLN A 30 18.18 -1.06 -13.62
CA GLN A 30 17.68 -1.78 -14.80
C GLN A 30 17.40 -3.26 -14.50
N GLU A 31 18.29 -3.95 -13.78
CA GLU A 31 18.08 -5.34 -13.33
C GLU A 31 16.82 -5.47 -12.44
N VAL A 32 16.62 -4.53 -11.52
CA VAL A 32 15.43 -4.48 -10.64
C VAL A 32 14.15 -4.29 -11.46
N ILE A 33 14.13 -3.34 -12.40
CA ILE A 33 12.97 -3.08 -13.28
C ILE A 33 12.62 -4.33 -14.09
N ILE A 34 13.62 -4.99 -14.68
CA ILE A 34 13.42 -6.22 -15.47
C ILE A 34 12.87 -7.34 -14.58
N SER A 35 13.43 -7.50 -13.37
CA SER A 35 12.97 -8.51 -12.42
C SER A 35 11.51 -8.28 -12.02
N GLU A 36 11.12 -7.04 -11.71
CA GLU A 36 9.74 -6.72 -11.31
C GLU A 36 8.75 -6.99 -12.44
N ARG A 37 9.07 -6.56 -13.67
CA ARG A 37 8.22 -6.84 -14.84
C ARG A 37 8.09 -8.33 -15.12
N LYS A 38 9.18 -9.09 -14.96
CA LYS A 38 9.17 -10.55 -15.10
C LYS A 38 8.27 -11.21 -14.06
N THR A 39 8.39 -10.81 -12.79
CA THR A 39 7.55 -11.33 -11.70
C THR A 39 6.06 -11.05 -11.96
N ILE A 40 5.70 -9.87 -12.48
CA ILE A 40 4.30 -9.57 -12.85
C ILE A 40 3.75 -10.54 -13.90
N ASN A 41 4.58 -10.91 -14.88
CA ASN A 41 4.18 -11.83 -15.96
C ASN A 41 4.08 -13.29 -15.50
N GLU A 42 4.74 -13.65 -14.40
CA GLU A 42 4.72 -14.99 -13.82
C GLU A 42 3.54 -15.21 -12.87
N PHE A 43 2.87 -14.14 -12.44
CA PHE A 43 1.72 -14.24 -11.55
C PHE A 43 0.50 -14.90 -12.21
N THR A 44 -0.25 -15.64 -11.39
CA THR A 44 -1.57 -16.19 -11.71
C THR A 44 -2.55 -15.10 -12.18
N HIS A 45 -3.57 -15.51 -12.94
CA HIS A 45 -4.58 -14.61 -13.50
C HIS A 45 -5.26 -13.70 -12.47
N THR A 46 -5.44 -14.15 -11.23
CA THR A 46 -6.07 -13.35 -10.17
C THR A 46 -5.19 -12.18 -9.75
N ALA A 47 -3.91 -12.45 -9.42
CA ALA A 47 -2.97 -11.40 -9.04
C ALA A 47 -2.62 -10.48 -10.23
N SER A 48 -2.39 -11.08 -11.40
CA SER A 48 -2.15 -10.34 -12.64
C SER A 48 -3.35 -9.45 -13.01
N GLY A 49 -4.58 -9.94 -12.83
CA GLY A 49 -5.80 -9.16 -13.09
C GLY A 49 -5.89 -7.90 -12.22
N VAL A 50 -5.55 -7.98 -10.94
CA VAL A 50 -5.48 -6.81 -10.06
C VAL A 50 -4.41 -5.83 -10.55
N LEU A 51 -3.19 -6.32 -10.79
CA LEU A 51 -2.05 -5.48 -11.20
C LEU A 51 -2.19 -4.87 -12.61
N THR A 52 -2.99 -5.46 -13.48
CA THR A 52 -3.24 -4.94 -14.85
C THR A 52 -4.45 -4.02 -14.91
N SER A 53 -5.33 -4.06 -13.91
CA SER A 53 -6.46 -3.15 -13.76
C SER A 53 -6.07 -1.76 -13.22
N SER A 54 -4.84 -1.60 -12.74
CA SER A 54 -4.32 -0.32 -12.25
C SER A 54 -3.89 0.60 -13.40
N ASP A 55 -3.95 1.91 -13.17
CA ASP A 55 -3.39 2.92 -14.07
C ASP A 55 -1.87 2.76 -14.22
N SER A 56 -1.33 3.04 -15.41
CA SER A 56 0.10 2.89 -15.72
C SER A 56 1.00 3.75 -14.84
N SER A 57 0.53 4.92 -14.38
CA SER A 57 1.25 5.83 -13.47
C SER A 57 1.57 5.22 -12.11
N THR A 58 0.85 4.16 -11.70
CA THR A 58 1.05 3.48 -10.42
C THR A 58 2.20 2.47 -10.46
N SER A 59 2.74 2.20 -11.64
CA SER A 59 3.82 1.24 -11.86
C SER A 59 5.17 1.83 -11.48
N ARG A 60 5.73 1.36 -10.36
CA ARG A 60 7.07 1.77 -9.91
C ARG A 60 8.13 1.50 -10.97
N SER A 61 8.07 0.34 -11.64
CA SER A 61 9.06 -0.04 -12.65
C SER A 61 9.00 0.83 -13.90
N ASP A 62 7.80 1.30 -14.29
CA ASP A 62 7.65 2.21 -15.43
C ASP A 62 8.15 3.62 -15.09
N ASN A 63 7.82 4.13 -13.89
CA ASN A 63 8.35 5.41 -13.40
C ASN A 63 9.89 5.40 -13.25
N LEU A 64 10.48 4.27 -12.84
CA LEU A 64 11.93 4.13 -12.74
C LEU A 64 12.62 3.95 -14.10
N GLN A 65 11.90 3.38 -15.07
CA GLN A 65 12.39 3.26 -16.45
C GLN A 65 12.53 4.64 -17.10
N GLU A 66 11.58 5.54 -16.85
CA GLU A 66 11.64 6.93 -17.34
C GLU A 66 12.93 7.64 -16.88
N LEU A 67 13.34 7.44 -15.62
CA LEU A 67 14.60 7.99 -15.08
C LEU A 67 15.86 7.47 -15.81
N LEU A 68 15.80 6.30 -16.43
CA LEU A 68 16.92 5.71 -17.17
C LEU A 68 16.96 6.11 -18.65
N GLU A 69 15.82 6.51 -19.21
CA GLU A 69 15.67 6.86 -20.63
C GLU A 69 15.90 8.34 -20.91
N ASP A 70 15.86 9.18 -19.88
CA ASP A 70 16.11 10.61 -20.01
C ASP A 70 17.57 10.89 -20.39
N ASP A 71 17.75 11.73 -21.42
CA ASP A 71 19.06 12.16 -21.96
C ASP A 71 19.66 13.31 -21.11
N GLU A 72 18.89 13.81 -20.13
CA GLU A 72 19.38 14.77 -19.14
C GLU A 72 20.40 14.14 -18.17
N ARG A 73 21.50 14.86 -17.91
CA ARG A 73 22.54 14.40 -16.98
C ARG A 73 22.08 14.56 -15.53
N PHE A 74 21.49 13.52 -14.96
CA PHE A 74 21.24 13.50 -13.51
C PHE A 74 22.56 13.47 -12.72
N SER A 75 22.62 14.31 -11.68
CA SER A 75 23.66 14.21 -10.65
C SER A 75 23.20 13.26 -9.55
N VAL A 76 23.91 12.15 -9.38
CA VAL A 76 23.54 11.12 -8.40
C VAL A 76 24.22 11.41 -7.07
N TYR A 77 23.45 11.42 -5.99
CA TYR A 77 23.94 11.60 -4.62
C TYR A 77 23.57 10.39 -3.76
N ARG A 78 24.44 10.06 -2.80
CA ARG A 78 24.14 9.13 -1.71
C ARG A 78 23.73 9.92 -0.48
N PHE A 79 22.52 9.66 0.01
CA PHE A 79 22.13 10.09 1.34
C PHE A 79 22.69 9.14 2.40
N LYS A 80 23.55 9.64 3.29
CA LYS A 80 24.10 8.92 4.43
C LYS A 80 23.35 9.37 5.68
N MET A 81 22.34 8.60 6.04
CA MET A 81 21.50 8.83 7.22
C MET A 81 22.33 8.81 8.52
N ARG A 82 22.01 9.74 9.43
CA ARG A 82 22.59 9.93 10.76
C ARG A 82 21.56 9.90 11.88
N SER A 83 20.29 10.10 11.56
CA SER A 83 19.16 9.86 12.46
C SER A 83 17.89 9.60 11.67
N CYS A 84 16.96 8.88 12.30
CA CYS A 84 15.63 8.59 11.80
C CYS A 84 14.66 8.77 12.97
N THR A 85 13.62 9.59 12.78
CA THR A 85 12.57 9.79 13.76
C THR A 85 11.23 9.49 13.11
N PHE A 86 10.49 8.53 13.65
CA PHE A 86 9.12 8.25 13.28
C PHE A 86 8.19 9.22 14.01
N ILE A 87 7.23 9.78 13.29
CA ILE A 87 6.23 10.72 13.81
C ILE A 87 4.86 10.08 13.58
N ASP A 88 4.16 9.74 14.66
CA ASP A 88 2.82 9.15 14.55
C ASP A 88 1.75 10.18 14.15
N GLY A 89 0.52 9.69 13.93
CA GLY A 89 -0.58 10.55 13.52
C GLY A 89 -1.10 11.52 14.59
N TYR A 90 -0.61 11.41 15.83
CA TYR A 90 -0.90 12.31 16.95
C TYR A 90 0.24 13.32 17.19
N GLY A 91 1.31 13.24 16.41
CA GLY A 91 2.49 14.10 16.53
C GLY A 91 3.51 13.61 17.56
N SER A 92 3.34 12.41 18.12
CA SER A 92 4.35 11.79 18.98
C SER A 92 5.56 11.37 18.15
N THR A 93 6.76 11.55 18.70
CA THR A 93 8.02 11.25 18.02
C THR A 93 8.70 10.05 18.66
N PHE A 94 9.24 9.16 17.84
CA PHE A 94 9.94 7.95 18.24
C PHE A 94 11.25 7.87 17.48
N ASP A 95 12.37 7.96 18.20
CA ASP A 95 13.67 7.79 17.58
C ASP A 95 13.89 6.32 17.21
N VAL A 96 14.32 6.10 15.97
CA VAL A 96 14.56 4.78 15.41
C VAL A 96 16.07 4.55 15.37
N ASP A 97 16.50 3.44 15.97
CA ASP A 97 17.89 3.02 15.90
C ASP A 97 18.27 2.69 14.45
N ILE A 98 19.32 3.34 13.97
CA ILE A 98 19.85 3.17 12.62
C ILE A 98 20.38 1.74 12.44
N GLU A 99 20.99 1.17 13.48
CA GLU A 99 21.51 -0.21 13.42
C GLU A 99 20.37 -1.21 13.24
N ASP A 100 19.19 -0.93 13.81
CA ASP A 100 18.02 -1.78 13.63
C ASP A 100 17.42 -1.61 12.24
N MET A 101 17.43 -0.40 11.68
CA MET A 101 17.00 -0.19 10.29
C MET A 101 17.85 -0.96 9.28
N GLU A 102 19.16 -1.10 9.53
CA GLU A 102 20.05 -1.90 8.67
C GLU A 102 19.77 -3.40 8.73
N LYS A 103 19.15 -3.89 9.82
CA LYS A 103 18.77 -5.30 9.99
C LYS A 103 17.39 -5.62 9.40
N VAL A 104 16.53 -4.61 9.27
CA VAL A 104 15.15 -4.79 8.79
C VAL A 104 15.13 -4.86 7.26
N LYS A 105 14.44 -5.87 6.73
CA LYS A 105 14.17 -5.99 5.30
C LYS A 105 12.93 -5.19 4.94
N ALA A 106 12.98 -4.53 3.79
CA ALA A 106 11.79 -3.91 3.19
C ALA A 106 10.71 -4.98 2.96
N ASP A 107 9.46 -4.54 3.00
CA ASP A 107 8.31 -5.39 2.72
C ASP A 107 8.37 -5.92 1.28
N LEU A 108 8.14 -7.22 1.09
CA LEU A 108 8.21 -7.88 -0.22
C LEU A 108 7.11 -7.43 -1.18
N ILE A 109 6.02 -6.87 -0.65
CA ILE A 109 4.87 -6.36 -1.41
C ILE A 109 5.08 -4.88 -1.77
N ALA A 110 5.96 -4.15 -1.07
CA ALA A 110 6.16 -2.72 -1.27
C ALA A 110 6.35 -2.29 -2.74
N PRO A 111 7.12 -3.01 -3.59
CA PRO A 111 7.28 -2.63 -5.00
C PRO A 111 5.97 -2.60 -5.79
N PHE A 112 4.97 -3.39 -5.39
CA PHE A 112 3.68 -3.55 -6.06
C PHE A 112 2.52 -2.86 -5.34
N SER A 113 2.78 -2.26 -4.17
CA SER A 113 1.75 -1.67 -3.30
C SER A 113 0.83 -0.67 -4.01
N ALA A 114 1.39 0.28 -4.76
CA ALA A 114 0.61 1.26 -5.50
C ALA A 114 -0.31 0.62 -6.54
N LYS A 115 0.19 -0.37 -7.31
CA LYS A 115 -0.61 -1.12 -8.30
C LYS A 115 -1.71 -1.95 -7.64
N LEU A 116 -1.41 -2.60 -6.51
CA LEU A 116 -2.39 -3.37 -5.75
C LEU A 116 -3.51 -2.48 -5.23
N ILE A 117 -3.16 -1.37 -4.59
CA ILE A 117 -4.12 -0.40 -4.04
C ILE A 117 -5.02 0.13 -5.14
N ASP A 118 -4.44 0.61 -6.24
CA ASP A 118 -5.22 1.17 -7.32
C ASP A 118 -6.08 0.11 -8.01
N GLY A 119 -5.51 -1.04 -8.39
CA GLY A 119 -6.27 -2.12 -9.04
C GLY A 119 -7.44 -2.65 -8.22
N ILE A 120 -7.27 -2.80 -6.90
CA ILE A 120 -8.36 -3.17 -5.99
C ILE A 120 -9.41 -2.06 -5.95
N ASN A 121 -8.97 -0.80 -5.84
CA ASN A 121 -9.87 0.35 -5.76
C ASN A 121 -10.62 0.63 -7.06
N GLN A 122 -10.10 0.25 -8.24
CA GLN A 122 -10.84 0.39 -9.50
C GLN A 122 -12.02 -0.59 -9.60
N SER A 123 -11.93 -1.74 -8.92
CA SER A 123 -12.98 -2.76 -8.95
C SER A 123 -14.14 -2.45 -7.99
N LYS A 124 -15.33 -2.18 -8.55
CA LYS A 124 -16.55 -1.92 -7.76
C LYS A 124 -16.94 -3.09 -6.86
N SER A 125 -16.78 -4.33 -7.31
CA SER A 125 -17.10 -5.52 -6.49
C SER A 125 -16.14 -5.62 -5.31
N ARG A 126 -14.84 -5.34 -5.52
CA ARG A 126 -13.84 -5.32 -4.46
C ARG A 126 -14.10 -4.21 -3.45
N ARG A 127 -14.39 -2.97 -3.89
CA ARG A 127 -14.80 -1.88 -2.98
C ARG A 127 -16.06 -2.24 -2.17
N THR A 128 -17.01 -2.95 -2.78
CA THR A 128 -18.19 -3.47 -2.07
C THR A 128 -17.78 -4.50 -1.01
N ALA A 129 -16.86 -5.41 -1.32
CA ALA A 129 -16.32 -6.35 -0.35
C ALA A 129 -15.58 -5.66 0.81
N LEU A 130 -14.84 -4.57 0.55
CA LEU A 130 -14.24 -3.73 1.61
C LEU A 130 -15.29 -3.10 2.54
N MET A 131 -16.45 -2.70 2.00
CA MET A 131 -17.59 -2.26 2.83
C MET A 131 -18.12 -3.41 3.69
N LEU A 132 -18.21 -4.62 3.15
CA LEU A 132 -18.60 -5.81 3.91
C LEU A 132 -17.57 -6.16 4.99
N PHE A 133 -16.27 -5.94 4.76
CA PHE A 133 -15.24 -6.09 5.80
C PHE A 133 -15.51 -5.16 6.97
N CYS A 134 -15.82 -3.89 6.68
CA CYS A 134 -16.17 -2.92 7.71
C CYS A 134 -17.42 -3.36 8.49
N PHE A 135 -18.43 -3.89 7.81
CA PHE A 135 -19.64 -4.38 8.46
C PHE A 135 -19.39 -5.62 9.31
N VAL A 136 -18.80 -6.68 8.73
CA VAL A 136 -18.65 -7.99 9.37
C VAL A 136 -17.61 -7.99 10.48
N TYR A 137 -16.44 -7.38 10.26
CA TYR A 137 -15.34 -7.45 11.22
C TYR A 137 -15.30 -6.26 12.18
N MET A 138 -15.79 -5.09 11.77
CA MET A 138 -15.67 -3.84 12.55
C MET A 138 -17.02 -3.30 13.04
N ASN A 139 -18.14 -3.98 12.72
CA ASN A 139 -19.51 -3.54 13.02
C ASN A 139 -19.77 -2.10 12.56
N ALA A 140 -19.27 -1.74 11.37
CA ALA A 140 -19.34 -0.39 10.81
C ALA A 140 -20.06 -0.38 9.46
N HIS A 141 -21.15 0.38 9.39
CA HIS A 141 -21.90 0.59 8.14
C HIS A 141 -21.20 1.63 7.26
N ALA A 142 -20.33 1.16 6.37
CA ALA A 142 -19.70 2.01 5.38
C ALA A 142 -20.66 2.28 4.20
N LYS A 143 -20.72 3.53 3.73
CA LYS A 143 -21.34 3.92 2.45
C LYS A 143 -20.41 3.64 1.27
N ASP A 144 -19.11 3.76 1.50
CA ASP A 144 -18.05 3.48 0.54
C ASP A 144 -16.76 3.12 1.29
N ALA A 145 -15.83 2.44 0.63
CA ALA A 145 -14.58 1.98 1.23
C ALA A 145 -13.46 1.89 0.18
N TYR A 146 -12.29 2.40 0.53
CA TYR A 146 -11.09 2.40 -0.31
C TYR A 146 -9.90 1.82 0.43
N LEU A 147 -9.12 0.99 -0.24
CA LEU A 147 -7.81 0.56 0.24
C LEU A 147 -6.85 1.76 0.25
N THR A 148 -6.13 1.98 1.34
CA THR A 148 -5.18 3.10 1.48
C THR A 148 -3.74 2.66 1.65
N SER A 149 -3.52 1.49 2.26
CA SER A 149 -2.18 0.92 2.41
C SER A 149 -2.24 -0.61 2.41
N VAL A 150 -1.12 -1.24 2.03
CA VAL A 150 -0.93 -2.69 2.04
C VAL A 150 0.47 -3.01 2.53
N ASP A 151 0.60 -4.12 3.24
CA ASP A 151 1.88 -4.73 3.60
C ASP A 151 1.69 -6.25 3.75
N ARG A 152 2.76 -6.98 4.05
CA ARG A 152 2.73 -8.44 4.19
C ARG A 152 1.77 -8.95 5.27
N LYS A 153 1.38 -8.12 6.25
CA LYS A 153 0.48 -8.53 7.34
C LYS A 153 -0.98 -8.24 7.04
N GLY A 154 -1.30 -7.46 6.03
CA GLY A 154 -2.67 -7.06 5.74
C GLY A 154 -2.76 -5.73 5.02
N PHE A 155 -3.83 -4.99 5.32
CA PHE A 155 -4.15 -3.77 4.60
C PHE A 155 -5.00 -2.81 5.43
N GLU A 156 -4.98 -1.54 5.05
CA GLU A 156 -5.82 -0.50 5.65
C GLU A 156 -6.90 -0.03 4.68
N VAL A 157 -8.08 0.25 5.21
CA VAL A 157 -9.24 0.72 4.48
C VAL A 157 -9.72 2.03 5.08
N LEU A 158 -9.88 3.05 4.25
CA LEU A 158 -10.62 4.26 4.57
C LEU A 158 -12.09 4.08 4.20
N ALA A 159 -12.94 3.96 5.21
CA ALA A 159 -14.38 3.79 5.06
C ALA A 159 -15.13 5.11 5.31
N THR A 160 -16.11 5.39 4.47
CA THR A 160 -17.04 6.51 4.66
C THR A 160 -18.22 6.06 5.51
N VAL A 161 -18.23 6.39 6.79
CA VAL A 161 -19.25 5.93 7.76
C VAL A 161 -20.15 7.09 8.21
N PRO A 162 -21.39 6.82 8.68
CA PRO A 162 -22.21 7.84 9.33
C PRO A 162 -21.46 8.51 10.49
N GLY A 163 -21.42 9.84 10.46
CA GLY A 163 -20.94 10.69 11.54
C GLY A 163 -22.06 11.00 12.53
N THR A 164 -21.75 11.82 13.52
CA THR A 164 -22.75 12.31 14.48
C THR A 164 -23.74 13.23 13.79
N VAL A 165 -25.03 13.07 14.07
CA VAL A 165 -26.08 13.94 13.56
C VAL A 165 -25.82 15.36 14.06
N SER A 166 -25.62 16.31 13.14
CA SER A 166 -25.55 17.73 13.49
C SER A 166 -26.91 18.18 14.05
N LYS A 167 -26.93 19.25 14.87
CA LYS A 167 -28.17 19.83 15.41
C LYS A 167 -29.19 20.23 14.33
N GLU A 168 -28.76 20.32 13.07
CA GLU A 168 -29.57 20.65 11.89
C GLU A 168 -30.14 19.42 11.15
N GLY A 169 -29.98 18.20 11.68
CA GLY A 169 -30.59 16.98 11.12
C GLY A 169 -29.92 16.44 9.85
N VAL A 170 -28.89 17.10 9.32
CA VAL A 170 -28.08 16.58 8.22
C VAL A 170 -27.04 15.61 8.78
N GLY A 171 -27.18 14.32 8.44
CA GLY A 171 -26.18 13.31 8.75
C GLY A 171 -24.88 13.59 7.97
N GLN A 172 -23.83 14.00 8.67
CA GLN A 172 -22.50 14.14 8.07
C GLN A 172 -21.87 12.75 7.95
N TYR A 173 -21.31 12.41 6.79
CA TYR A 173 -20.42 11.26 6.68
C TYR A 173 -19.01 11.65 7.11
N ARG A 174 -18.27 10.72 7.71
CA ARG A 174 -16.86 10.89 8.05
C ARG A 174 -16.02 9.73 7.53
N GLY A 175 -14.78 10.01 7.16
CA GLY A 175 -13.77 8.99 6.92
C GLY A 175 -13.35 8.34 8.25
N LYS A 176 -13.22 7.01 8.25
CA LYS A 176 -12.65 6.25 9.35
C LYS A 176 -11.74 5.17 8.78
N GLU A 177 -10.50 5.12 9.26
CA GLU A 177 -9.53 4.10 8.87
C GLU A 177 -9.69 2.85 9.71
N PHE A 178 -9.57 1.70 9.06
CA PHE A 178 -9.62 0.37 9.67
C PHE A 178 -8.45 -0.45 9.17
N ARG A 179 -7.76 -1.14 10.08
CA ARG A 179 -6.71 -2.10 9.76
C ARG A 179 -7.28 -3.51 9.76
N PHE A 180 -7.07 -4.24 8.68
CA PHE A 180 -7.42 -5.65 8.56
C PHE A 180 -6.14 -6.49 8.46
N MET A 181 -6.11 -7.58 9.21
CA MET A 181 -4.94 -8.45 9.32
C MET A 181 -5.23 -9.77 8.62
N PHE A 182 -4.24 -10.27 7.89
CA PHE A 182 -4.25 -11.62 7.35
C PHE A 182 -4.02 -12.66 8.46
N LYS A 183 -4.40 -13.90 8.16
CA LYS A 183 -4.14 -15.04 9.06
C LYS A 183 -2.64 -15.35 9.13
N GLU A 184 -1.94 -15.19 8.01
CA GLU A 184 -0.51 -15.42 7.88
C GLU A 184 0.15 -14.27 7.11
N GLU A 185 1.46 -14.06 7.29
CA GLU A 185 2.20 -13.08 6.48
C GLU A 185 2.19 -13.48 5.00
N ALA A 186 1.75 -12.58 4.13
CA ALA A 186 1.83 -12.70 2.69
C ALA A 186 3.26 -12.43 2.23
N ASN A 187 3.96 -13.50 1.84
CA ASN A 187 5.37 -13.44 1.43
C ASN A 187 5.56 -12.95 -0.02
N ASP A 188 4.48 -12.83 -0.79
CA ASP A 188 4.45 -12.31 -2.14
C ASP A 188 3.05 -11.77 -2.49
N VAL A 189 2.92 -11.23 -3.70
CA VAL A 189 1.67 -10.65 -4.20
C VAL A 189 0.58 -11.71 -4.40
N GLU A 190 0.95 -12.96 -4.70
CA GLU A 190 -0.04 -14.02 -4.88
C GLU A 190 -0.68 -14.41 -3.56
N ALA A 191 0.15 -14.62 -2.53
CA ALA A 191 -0.30 -14.87 -1.17
C ALA A 191 -1.19 -13.72 -0.66
N PHE A 192 -0.85 -12.48 -0.99
CA PHE A 192 -1.70 -11.32 -0.69
C PHE A 192 -3.07 -11.44 -1.38
N CYS A 193 -3.08 -11.61 -2.70
CA CYS A 193 -4.32 -11.65 -3.50
C CYS A 193 -5.21 -12.84 -3.11
N ARG A 194 -4.60 -13.99 -2.82
CA ARG A 194 -5.29 -15.20 -2.36
C ARG A 194 -5.94 -14.97 -0.99
N GLN A 195 -5.18 -14.50 0.00
CA GLN A 195 -5.76 -14.24 1.33
C GLN A 195 -6.83 -13.15 1.29
N LEU A 196 -6.66 -12.11 0.47
CA LEU A 196 -7.71 -11.12 0.24
C LEU A 196 -8.98 -11.76 -0.33
N ALA A 197 -8.86 -12.61 -1.37
CA ALA A 197 -10.01 -13.29 -1.97
C ALA A 197 -10.71 -14.25 -0.98
N GLU A 198 -9.94 -14.98 -0.17
CA GLU A 198 -10.48 -15.84 0.90
C GLU A 198 -11.29 -15.01 1.93
N MET A 199 -10.80 -13.82 2.30
CA MET A 199 -11.53 -12.91 3.19
C MET A 199 -12.79 -12.36 2.53
N GLU A 200 -12.76 -12.04 1.23
CA GLU A 200 -13.91 -11.57 0.45
C GLU A 200 -15.02 -12.61 0.39
N GLU A 201 -14.68 -13.87 0.13
CA GLU A 201 -15.61 -15.00 0.15
C GLU A 201 -16.23 -15.17 1.55
N GLU A 202 -15.40 -15.14 2.60
CA GLU A 202 -15.86 -15.29 3.99
C GLU A 202 -16.94 -14.26 4.38
N VAL A 203 -16.76 -12.98 4.01
CA VAL A 203 -17.75 -11.95 4.36
C VAL A 203 -19.02 -12.03 3.54
N VAL A 204 -18.92 -12.45 2.26
CA VAL A 204 -20.09 -12.65 1.40
C VAL A 204 -20.95 -13.79 1.96
N ASP A 205 -20.33 -14.89 2.36
CA ASP A 205 -21.04 -16.04 2.94
C ASP A 205 -21.72 -15.69 4.27
N LYS A 206 -21.04 -14.94 5.14
CA LYS A 206 -21.59 -14.48 6.43
C LYS A 206 -22.81 -13.58 6.24
N VAL A 207 -22.77 -12.67 5.28
CA VAL A 207 -23.91 -11.77 5.00
C VAL A 207 -25.06 -12.53 4.34
N SER A 208 -24.75 -13.41 3.38
CA SER A 208 -25.75 -14.20 2.65
C SER A 208 -26.52 -15.14 3.60
N SER A 209 -25.80 -15.87 4.46
CA SER A 209 -26.40 -16.74 5.48
C SER A 209 -27.27 -16.00 6.50
N SER A 210 -26.92 -14.74 6.82
CA SER A 210 -27.67 -13.89 7.75
C SER A 210 -28.90 -13.24 7.11
N SER A 211 -28.90 -13.07 5.79
CA SER A 211 -29.96 -12.37 5.05
C SER A 211 -31.15 -13.24 4.62
N GLY A 212 -31.02 -14.57 4.74
CA GLY A 212 -32.06 -15.53 4.31
C GLY A 212 -32.28 -15.61 2.79
N LEU A 213 -31.51 -14.86 1.98
CA LEU A 213 -31.49 -14.95 0.53
C LEU A 213 -30.56 -16.10 0.12
N LYS A 214 -31.15 -17.25 -0.16
CA LYS A 214 -30.55 -18.31 -0.99
C LYS A 214 -31.05 -18.19 -2.42
#